data_AF-A0A9D6QTX9-F1
#
_entry.id   AF-A0A9D6QTX9-F1
#
_cell.length_a   1.000
_cell.length_b   1.000
_cell.length_c   1.000
_cell.angle_alpha   90.00
_cell.angle_beta   90.00
_cell.angle_gamma   90.00
#
_symmetry.space_group_name_H-M   'P 1'
#
loop_
_entity.id
_entity.type
_entity.pdbx_description
1 polymer ?
#
loop_
_entity_poly.entity_id
_entity_poly.type
_entity_poly.pdbx_seq_one_letter_code
_entity_poly.pdbx_strand_id
1 'polypeptide(L)'
;MAMQDLSAYLQNLKEQLSIQKNGELATQLNIDEQRVSRWCNGEEIPDDDSCIKLASIAGDDPAKVLILKHLSSTSIMARAYWEKVSIKYRYGRTSPKSLDKGSEHDRRHRVIQFKGADRRLLHDRRRWLDRRLVLAI
;
A
#
# COMPACT_ATOMS: atom_id res chain seq x y z
N MET A 1 -8.09 8.50 14.20
CA MET A 1 -6.93 7.96 13.45
C MET A 1 -6.39 9.09 12.60
N ALA A 2 -5.22 9.64 12.92
CA ALA A 2 -4.60 10.66 12.08
C ALA A 2 -4.26 10.04 10.72
N MET A 3 -4.77 10.63 9.64
CA MET A 3 -4.37 10.25 8.28
C MET A 3 -2.91 10.67 8.13
N GLN A 4 -2.01 9.72 7.88
CA GLN A 4 -0.58 10.02 7.77
C GLN A 4 -0.36 10.98 6.59
N ASP A 5 0.38 12.05 6.81
CA ASP A 5 0.87 12.93 5.75
C ASP A 5 2.06 12.30 5.02
N LEU A 6 2.32 12.78 3.81
CA LEU A 6 3.40 12.29 2.97
C LEU A 6 4.79 12.44 3.63
N SER A 7 5.01 13.51 4.40
CA SER A 7 6.23 13.71 5.19
C SER A 7 6.42 12.63 6.26
N ALA A 8 5.34 12.27 6.97
CA ALA A 8 5.35 11.18 7.93
C ALA A 8 5.62 9.83 7.25
N TYR A 9 5.06 9.61 6.06
CA TYR A 9 5.37 8.41 5.25
C TYR A 9 6.87 8.32 4.92
N LEU A 10 7.47 9.43 4.48
CA LEU A 10 8.91 9.48 4.16
C LEU A 10 9.79 9.25 5.40
N GLN A 11 9.41 9.78 6.55
CA GLN A 11 10.14 9.52 7.80
C GLN A 11 10.09 8.03 8.19
N ASN A 12 8.90 7.41 8.15
CA ASN A 12 8.77 5.97 8.40
C ASN A 12 9.58 5.14 7.39
N LEU A 13 9.59 5.55 6.12
CA LEU A 13 10.37 4.89 5.06
C LEU A 13 11.88 4.95 5.36
N LYS A 14 12.37 6.11 5.81
CA LYS A 14 13.77 6.25 6.23
C LYS A 14 14.10 5.34 7.42
N GLU A 15 13.21 5.27 8.41
CA GLU A 15 13.39 4.38 9.57
C GLU A 15 13.40 2.90 9.16
N GLN A 16 12.49 2.48 8.29
CA GLN A 16 12.42 1.12 7.77
C GLN A 16 13.70 0.70 7.02
N LEU A 17 14.28 1.64 6.27
CA LEU A 17 15.51 1.41 5.51
C LEU A 17 16.77 1.67 6.33
N SER A 18 16.65 2.06 7.61
CA SER A 18 17.76 2.50 8.46
C SER A 18 18.60 3.63 7.84
N ILE A 19 17.97 4.48 7.03
CA ILE A 19 18.60 5.62 6.37
C ILE A 19 18.57 6.83 7.30
N GLN A 20 19.75 7.30 7.72
CA GLN A 20 19.83 8.46 8.60
C GLN A 20 19.82 9.78 7.81
N LYS A 21 20.49 9.81 6.65
CA LYS A 21 20.71 11.04 5.85
C LYS A 21 19.80 11.11 4.63
N ASN A 22 19.36 12.31 4.29
CA ASN A 22 18.50 12.52 3.12
C ASN A 22 19.25 12.21 1.81
N GLY A 23 20.57 12.47 1.75
CA GLY A 23 21.40 12.14 0.58
C GLY A 23 21.44 10.66 0.19
N GLU A 24 21.29 9.74 1.15
CA GLU A 24 21.23 8.29 0.84
C GLU A 24 19.92 7.93 0.12
N LEU A 25 18.80 8.48 0.57
CA LEU A 25 17.50 8.32 -0.10
C LEU A 25 17.50 9.02 -1.47
N ALA A 26 18.12 10.20 -1.57
CA ALA A 26 18.28 10.94 -2.81
C ALA A 26 19.08 10.15 -3.86
N THR A 27 20.14 9.46 -3.42
CA THR A 27 20.96 8.59 -4.27
C THR A 27 20.15 7.41 -4.81
N GLN A 28 19.32 6.77 -3.97
CA GLN A 28 18.45 5.68 -4.42
C GLN A 28 17.37 6.13 -5.40
N LEU A 29 16.87 7.35 -5.23
CA LEU A 29 15.86 7.95 -6.11
C LEU A 29 16.45 8.62 -7.36
N ASN A 30 17.78 8.77 -7.41
CA ASN A 30 18.52 9.51 -8.42
C ASN A 30 18.02 10.96 -8.59
N ILE A 31 17.87 11.67 -7.47
CA ILE A 31 17.43 13.07 -7.38
C ILE A 31 18.33 13.87 -6.46
N ASP A 32 18.15 15.18 -6.44
CA ASP A 32 18.89 16.08 -5.56
C ASP A 32 18.50 15.96 -4.08
N GLU A 33 19.48 16.04 -3.18
CA GLU A 33 19.26 15.93 -1.73
C GLU A 33 18.37 17.06 -1.18
N GLN A 34 18.50 18.29 -1.69
CA GLN A 34 17.64 19.40 -1.27
C GLN A 34 16.19 19.11 -1.60
N ARG A 35 15.93 18.44 -2.72
CA ARG A 35 14.58 18.05 -3.13
C ARG A 35 13.96 17.05 -2.14
N VAL A 36 14.71 16.04 -1.72
CA VAL A 36 14.27 15.11 -0.66
C VAL A 36 14.03 15.84 0.66
N SER A 37 14.90 16.78 1.02
CA SER A 37 14.74 17.58 2.24
C SER A 37 13.42 18.37 2.23
N ARG A 38 13.11 19.04 1.11
CA ARG A 38 11.85 19.78 0.93
C ARG A 38 10.62 18.88 1.04
N TRP A 39 10.68 17.65 0.53
CA TRP A 39 9.60 16.68 0.67
C TRP A 39 9.39 16.24 2.12
N CYS A 40 10.48 15.96 2.84
CA CYS A 40 10.42 15.61 4.26
C CYS A 40 9.85 16.73 5.14
N ASN A 41 10.10 17.99 4.77
CA ASN A 41 9.57 19.17 5.47
C ASN A 41 8.15 19.55 5.02
N GLY A 42 7.62 18.92 3.97
CA GLY A 42 6.32 19.25 3.39
C GLY A 42 6.30 20.56 2.59
N GLU A 43 7.47 21.09 2.21
CA GLU A 43 7.62 22.31 1.41
C GLU A 43 7.34 22.06 -0.07
N GLU A 44 7.58 20.83 -0.53
CA GLU A 44 7.38 20.40 -1.92
C GLU A 44 6.70 19.04 -1.98
N ILE A 45 5.83 18.84 -2.98
CA ILE A 45 5.15 17.57 -3.22
C ILE A 45 5.90 16.82 -4.34
N PRO A 46 6.29 15.55 -4.15
CA PRO A 46 6.93 14.74 -5.18
C PRO A 46 6.03 14.54 -6.40
N ASP A 47 6.66 14.44 -7.58
CA ASP A 47 6.00 14.04 -8.82
C ASP A 47 5.56 12.56 -8.79
N ASP A 48 4.72 12.18 -9.76
CA ASP A 48 4.15 10.82 -9.79
C ASP A 48 5.24 9.75 -9.98
N ASP A 49 6.25 10.02 -10.81
CA ASP A 49 7.37 9.11 -11.05
C ASP A 49 8.17 8.85 -9.76
N SER A 50 8.45 9.93 -9.01
CA SER A 50 9.09 9.86 -7.69
C SER A 50 8.24 9.09 -6.68
N CYS A 51 6.91 9.25 -6.70
CA CYS A 51 6.01 8.48 -5.83
C CYS A 51 6.05 6.97 -6.13
N ILE A 52 6.10 6.60 -7.41
CA ILE A 52 6.21 5.20 -7.83
C ILE A 52 7.55 4.58 -7.40
N LYS A 53 8.64 5.34 -7.53
CA LYS A 53 9.97 4.91 -7.04
C LYS A 53 9.99 4.74 -5.53
N LEU A 54 9.43 5.69 -4.78
CA LEU A 54 9.31 5.60 -3.33
C LEU A 54 8.54 4.35 -2.90
N ALA A 55 7.41 4.06 -3.55
CA ALA A 55 6.64 2.84 -3.29
C ALA A 55 7.45 1.57 -3.58
N SER A 56 8.20 1.57 -4.68
CA SER A 56 9.05 0.44 -5.08
C SER A 56 10.17 0.17 -4.07
N ILE A 57 10.82 1.22 -3.57
CA ILE A 57 11.87 1.11 -2.53
C ILE A 57 11.27 0.62 -1.21
N ALA A 58 10.09 1.12 -0.84
CA ALA A 58 9.39 0.71 0.38
C ALA A 58 8.78 -0.70 0.31
N GLY A 59 8.68 -1.30 -0.88
CA GLY A 59 7.88 -2.50 -1.09
C GLY A 59 6.38 -2.29 -0.86
N ASP A 60 5.91 -1.05 -1.00
CA ASP A 60 4.52 -0.64 -0.84
C ASP A 60 3.81 -0.55 -2.20
N ASP A 61 2.48 -0.43 -2.16
CA ASP A 61 1.69 -0.23 -3.38
C ASP A 61 1.79 1.22 -3.88
N PRO A 62 2.14 1.48 -5.16
CA PRO A 62 2.28 2.83 -5.69
C PRO A 62 0.98 3.65 -5.61
N ALA A 63 -0.19 3.03 -5.71
CA ALA A 63 -1.46 3.72 -5.55
C ALA A 63 -1.62 4.31 -4.14
N LYS A 64 -1.08 3.65 -3.11
CA LYS A 64 -1.10 4.17 -1.73
C LYS A 64 -0.31 5.48 -1.63
N VAL A 65 0.89 5.53 -2.22
CA VAL A 65 1.76 6.72 -2.17
C VAL A 65 1.17 7.87 -3.00
N LEU A 66 0.59 7.58 -4.17
CA LEU A 66 -0.10 8.59 -4.99
C LEU A 66 -1.33 9.18 -4.29
N ILE A 67 -2.10 8.35 -3.58
CA ILE A 67 -3.21 8.83 -2.76
C ILE A 67 -2.69 9.78 -1.67
N LEU A 68 -1.60 9.41 -0.96
CA LEU A 68 -0.98 10.27 0.06
C LEU A 68 -0.52 11.62 -0.53
N LYS A 69 0.15 11.59 -1.69
CA LYS A 69 0.53 12.79 -2.44
C LYS A 69 -0.65 13.73 -2.66
N HIS A 70 -1.76 13.22 -3.18
CA HIS A 70 -2.92 14.04 -3.49
C HIS A 70 -3.69 14.51 -2.25
N LEU A 71 -3.64 13.77 -1.15
CA LEU A 71 -4.20 14.19 0.14
C LEU A 71 -3.44 15.36 0.74
N SER A 72 -2.13 15.44 0.50
CA SER A 72 -1.28 16.58 0.87
C SER A 72 -1.39 17.77 -0.10
N SER A 73 -2.28 17.72 -1.10
CA SER A 73 -2.52 18.84 -2.01
C SER A 73 -3.23 20.01 -1.32
N THR A 74 -2.91 21.23 -1.77
CA THR A 74 -3.53 22.48 -1.30
C THR A 74 -4.98 22.68 -1.77
N SER A 75 -5.43 21.95 -2.80
CA SER A 75 -6.79 22.06 -3.30
C SER A 75 -7.78 21.30 -2.41
N ILE A 76 -8.71 22.04 -1.79
CA ILE A 76 -9.78 21.50 -0.93
C ILE A 76 -10.63 20.47 -1.69
N MET A 77 -10.99 20.77 -2.94
CA MET A 77 -11.80 19.87 -3.77
C MET A 77 -11.04 18.59 -4.15
N ALA A 78 -9.78 18.71 -4.54
CA ALA A 78 -8.96 17.54 -4.86
C ALA A 78 -8.79 16.66 -3.62
N ARG A 79 -8.47 17.25 -2.47
CA ARG A 79 -8.33 16.53 -1.20
C ARG A 79 -9.60 15.76 -0.84
N ALA A 80 -10.77 16.40 -0.92
CA ALA A 80 -12.05 15.76 -0.63
C ALA A 80 -12.37 14.59 -1.58
N TYR A 81 -11.99 14.70 -2.86
CA TYR A 81 -12.11 13.59 -3.81
C TYR A 81 -11.17 12.44 -3.44
N TRP A 82 -9.90 12.72 -3.20
CA TRP A 82 -8.89 11.71 -2.90
C TRP A 82 -9.07 11.05 -1.53
N GLU A 83 -9.72 11.72 -0.59
CA GLU A 83 -10.15 11.10 0.68
C GLU A 83 -11.22 10.02 0.45
N LYS A 84 -12.19 10.27 -0.44
CA LYS A 84 -13.16 9.23 -0.84
C LYS A 84 -12.48 8.06 -1.54
N VAL A 85 -11.49 8.34 -2.38
CA VAL A 85 -10.68 7.31 -3.07
C VAL A 85 -9.86 6.52 -2.05
N SER A 86 -9.25 7.16 -1.06
CA SER A 86 -8.44 6.50 -0.03
C SER A 86 -9.27 5.56 0.85
N ILE A 87 -10.47 6.00 1.22
CA ILE A 87 -11.49 5.19 1.90
C ILE A 87 -11.80 3.95 1.05
N LYS A 88 -12.19 4.14 -0.22
CA LYS A 88 -12.50 3.03 -1.13
C LYS A 88 -11.30 2.10 -1.35
N TYR A 89 -10.10 2.63 -1.43
CA TYR A 89 -8.87 1.85 -1.61
C TYR A 89 -8.59 0.98 -0.38
N ARG A 90 -8.76 1.52 0.84
CA ARG A 90 -8.63 0.77 2.10
C ARG A 90 -9.70 -0.33 2.22
N TYR A 91 -10.96 0.00 1.93
CA TYR A 91 -12.08 -0.94 2.00
C TYR A 91 -12.12 -1.93 0.81
N GLY A 92 -11.53 -1.61 -0.34
CA GLY A 92 -11.46 -2.49 -1.51
C GLY A 92 -10.52 -3.69 -1.33
N ARG A 93 -9.57 -3.62 -0.38
CA ARG A 93 -8.77 -4.78 0.05
C ARG A 93 -9.50 -5.68 1.06
N THR A 94 -10.49 -5.17 1.79
CA THR A 94 -11.41 -6.00 2.56
C THR A 94 -12.55 -6.39 1.63
N SER A 95 -12.54 -7.62 1.11
CA SER A 95 -13.69 -8.14 0.34
C SER A 95 -15.02 -7.70 0.98
N PRO A 96 -15.96 -7.12 0.23
CA PRO A 96 -17.29 -6.88 0.74
C PRO A 96 -17.98 -8.23 0.90
N LYS A 97 -17.79 -8.89 2.04
CA LYS A 97 -18.86 -9.74 2.55
C LYS A 97 -19.95 -8.80 3.06
N SER A 98 -21.16 -9.04 2.59
CA SER A 98 -22.41 -8.35 2.90
C SER A 98 -22.52 -6.89 2.47
N LEU A 99 -22.69 -6.65 1.17
CA LEU A 99 -23.95 -6.02 0.79
C LEU A 99 -24.88 -7.14 0.32
N ASP A 100 -25.65 -7.63 1.29
CA ASP A 100 -26.84 -8.43 1.06
C ASP A 100 -27.79 -7.61 0.19
N LYS A 101 -27.73 -7.84 -1.13
CA LYS A 101 -28.84 -7.60 -2.04
C LYS A 101 -29.48 -8.96 -2.26
N GLY A 102 -30.20 -9.44 -1.26
CA GLY A 102 -30.73 -10.79 -1.24
C GLY A 102 -32.06 -10.93 -0.50
N SER A 103 -32.90 -9.89 -0.41
CA SER A 103 -34.30 -10.10 -0.01
C SER A 103 -35.23 -10.01 -1.22
N GLU A 104 -35.96 -11.10 -1.41
CA GLU A 104 -37.37 -11.10 -1.81
C GLU A 104 -37.78 -11.33 -3.28
N HIS A 105 -37.03 -12.04 -4.15
CA HIS A 105 -37.69 -12.54 -5.39
C HIS A 105 -37.09 -13.74 -6.14
N ASP A 106 -36.40 -14.67 -5.48
CA ASP A 106 -36.06 -15.94 -6.16
C ASP A 106 -36.32 -17.14 -5.26
N ARG A 107 -37.61 -17.30 -4.91
CA ARG A 107 -38.14 -18.63 -4.61
C ARG A 107 -38.37 -19.30 -5.96
N ARG A 108 -37.91 -20.56 -6.03
CA ARG A 108 -38.29 -21.63 -6.98
C ARG A 108 -37.28 -21.84 -8.12
N HIS A 109 -36.23 -22.62 -7.86
CA HIS A 109 -36.12 -24.00 -8.40
C HIS A 109 -34.80 -24.70 -8.05
N ARG A 110 -34.96 -26.00 -7.71
CA ARG A 110 -34.01 -27.13 -7.79
C ARG A 110 -32.87 -27.22 -6.78
N VAL A 111 -33.19 -27.93 -5.69
CA VAL A 111 -32.64 -29.26 -5.34
C VAL A 111 -31.56 -29.77 -6.31
N ILE A 112 -30.30 -29.85 -5.85
CA ILE A 112 -29.43 -31.02 -6.05
C ILE A 112 -28.60 -31.19 -4.77
N GLN A 113 -28.87 -32.28 -4.05
CA GLN A 113 -27.97 -32.78 -3.01
C GLN A 113 -26.68 -33.29 -3.67
N PHE A 114 -25.51 -32.89 -3.16
CA PHE A 114 -24.34 -33.76 -3.25
C PHE A 114 -23.70 -33.93 -1.88
N LYS A 115 -23.50 -35.20 -1.59
CA LYS A 115 -23.22 -35.85 -0.32
C LYS A 115 -21.75 -36.30 -0.39
N GLY A 116 -20.93 -35.88 0.59
CA GLY A 116 -19.70 -36.55 1.02
C GLY A 116 -18.47 -36.57 0.09
N ALA A 117 -17.35 -36.02 0.59
CA ALA A 117 -15.93 -36.38 0.35
C ALA A 117 -15.09 -35.12 0.65
N ASP A 118 -13.94 -35.09 1.31
CA ASP A 118 -13.13 -36.04 2.09
C ASP A 118 -12.13 -35.15 2.85
N ARG A 119 -11.75 -35.53 4.08
CA ARG A 119 -10.70 -34.83 4.84
C ARG A 119 -9.35 -35.36 4.37
N ARG A 120 -8.52 -34.53 3.71
CA ARG A 120 -7.03 -34.49 3.80
C ARG A 120 -6.46 -33.67 2.63
N LEU A 121 -5.23 -33.19 2.82
CA LEU A 121 -4.37 -32.40 1.90
C LEU A 121 -4.58 -30.87 2.10
N LEU A 122 -3.59 -30.04 2.42
CA LEU A 122 -2.13 -30.17 2.40
C LEU A 122 -1.54 -29.15 3.40
N HIS A 123 -0.58 -29.63 4.19
CA HIS A 123 0.42 -28.83 4.87
C HIS A 123 1.34 -28.12 3.86
N ASP A 124 2.08 -27.12 4.37
CA ASP A 124 3.40 -26.64 3.90
C ASP A 124 3.46 -25.33 3.07
N ARG A 125 3.65 -24.21 3.78
CA ARG A 125 4.14 -22.92 3.26
C ARG A 125 5.20 -22.31 4.19
N ARG A 126 6.26 -23.04 4.51
CA ARG A 126 7.49 -22.49 5.12
C ARG A 126 8.71 -22.88 4.29
N ARG A 127 8.95 -22.16 3.18
CA ARG A 127 10.21 -22.22 2.42
C ARG A 127 10.34 -20.98 1.53
N TRP A 128 10.65 -19.81 2.09
CA TRP A 128 11.07 -18.64 1.29
C TRP A 128 12.00 -17.65 2.03
N LEU A 129 12.75 -18.10 3.03
CA LEU A 129 13.81 -17.30 3.66
C LEU A 129 14.93 -18.23 4.14
N ASP A 130 15.81 -18.68 3.23
CA ASP A 130 17.19 -19.07 3.58
C ASP A 130 18.03 -19.35 2.32
N ARG A 131 18.59 -18.29 1.70
CA ARG A 131 19.69 -18.41 0.72
C ARG A 131 20.48 -17.10 0.60
N ARG A 132 21.07 -16.62 1.70
CA ARG A 132 22.20 -15.69 1.60
C ARG A 132 23.08 -15.57 2.86
N LEU A 133 23.35 -16.69 3.51
CA LEU A 133 24.56 -16.84 4.32
C LEU A 133 25.25 -18.14 3.92
N VAL A 134 26.57 -18.14 4.09
CA VAL A 134 27.53 -19.21 3.83
C VAL A 134 28.12 -19.20 2.41
N LEU A 135 29.17 -18.40 2.24
CA LEU A 135 30.42 -18.85 1.62
C LEU A 135 31.55 -17.89 2.06
N ALA A 136 32.11 -18.21 3.22
CA ALA A 136 33.45 -17.83 3.61
C ALA A 136 34.16 -19.15 3.92
N ILE A 137 34.98 -19.64 2.98
CA ILE A 137 36.24 -20.38 3.19
C ILE A 137 37.11 -20.04 1.97
#